data_AF-A0A2N5EE07-F1
#
_entry.id   AF-A0A2N5EE07-F1
#
_cell.length_a   1.000
_cell.length_b   1.000
_cell.length_c   1.000
_cell.angle_alpha   90.00
_cell.angle_beta   90.00
_cell.angle_gamma   90.00
#
_symmetry.space_group_name_H-M   'P 1'
#
loop_
_entity.id
_entity.type
_entity.pdbx_description
1 polymer ?
#
loop_
_entity_poly.entity_id
_entity_poly.type
_entity_poly.pdbx_seq_one_letter_code
_entity_poly.pdbx_strand_id
1 'polypeptide(L)'
;MTDKQPAPVGDCHIVGKAVVPGFSKLEAAAKAFEEALSSAGTSMSGSQLQALSEAMTAYHESSMPNVILSLLRQNAELKAERDALAAQLARYSMSAGQADQRMCESQAVRKALGFGEDAEDVAPIDLMEKIDALKAERDALAAENAAVKNAMSVTLEHVRVMDTGQAGVAAMIINDAMNNSKTPATDAASLRKGGE
;
A
#
# COMPACT_ATOMS: atom_id res chain seq x y z
N MET A 1 -8.06 -12.58 -26.87
CA MET A 1 -6.94 -11.63 -26.80
C MET A 1 -7.18 -10.59 -27.86
N THR A 2 -7.87 -9.51 -27.51
CA THR A 2 -8.10 -8.37 -28.40
C THR A 2 -7.12 -7.28 -28.00
N ASP A 3 -6.19 -6.97 -28.89
CA ASP A 3 -5.27 -5.85 -28.78
C ASP A 3 -6.09 -4.55 -28.68
N LYS A 4 -6.28 -4.05 -27.46
CA LYS A 4 -6.75 -2.69 -27.25
C LYS A 4 -5.57 -1.76 -27.53
N GLN A 5 -5.60 -1.08 -28.67
CA GLN A 5 -4.72 0.05 -28.95
C GLN A 5 -4.76 1.04 -27.77
N PRO A 6 -3.63 1.57 -27.31
CA PRO A 6 -3.63 2.64 -26.34
C PRO A 6 -4.31 3.88 -26.95
N ALA A 7 -5.17 4.52 -26.17
CA ALA A 7 -5.88 5.74 -26.55
C ALA A 7 -4.89 6.82 -27.01
N PRO A 8 -5.25 7.66 -28.00
CA PRO A 8 -4.42 8.77 -28.42
C PRO A 8 -4.15 9.67 -27.20
N VAL A 9 -2.86 9.92 -26.95
CA VAL A 9 -2.40 10.90 -25.95
C VAL A 9 -3.04 12.21 -26.35
N GLY A 10 -4.04 12.66 -25.59
CA GLY A 10 -4.72 13.91 -25.83
C GLY A 10 -3.70 15.03 -25.84
N ASP A 11 -3.75 15.86 -26.88
CA ASP A 11 -3.00 17.11 -26.95
C ASP A 11 -3.40 17.98 -25.75
N CYS A 12 -2.62 17.89 -24.67
CA CYS A 12 -2.63 18.87 -23.59
C CYS A 12 -2.20 20.19 -24.21
N HIS A 13 -3.18 20.95 -24.69
CA HIS A 13 -3.04 22.36 -25.00
C HIS A 13 -2.76 23.05 -23.66
N ILE A 14 -1.49 23.14 -23.29
CA ILE A 14 -1.05 24.10 -22.28
C ILE A 14 -1.27 25.47 -22.93
N VAL A 15 -2.46 26.03 -22.73
CA VAL A 15 -2.78 27.43 -23.01
C VAL A 15 -2.16 28.28 -21.90
N GLY A 16 -0.85 28.15 -21.73
CA GLY A 16 -0.04 29.10 -20.98
C GLY A 16 0.63 29.97 -22.02
N LYS A 17 0.20 31.23 -22.15
CA LYS A 17 1.07 32.24 -22.76
C LYS A 17 2.33 32.29 -21.89
N ALA A 18 3.36 31.54 -22.28
CA ALA A 18 4.69 31.73 -21.75
C ALA A 18 5.12 33.12 -22.20
N VAL A 19 4.81 34.13 -21.40
CA VAL A 19 5.42 35.45 -21.51
C VAL A 19 6.86 35.24 -21.09
N VAL A 20 7.71 34.88 -22.06
CA VAL A 20 9.15 34.76 -21.85
C VAL A 20 9.62 36.17 -21.45
N PRO A 21 10.06 36.39 -20.19
CA PRO A 21 10.44 37.72 -19.74
C PRO A 21 11.69 38.14 -20.52
N GLY A 22 11.57 39.10 -21.43
CA GLY A 22 12.70 39.58 -22.24
C GLY A 22 12.34 39.90 -23.70
N PHE A 23 11.32 39.26 -24.27
CA PHE A 23 10.95 39.49 -25.68
C PHE A 23 10.45 40.91 -25.94
N SER A 24 9.67 41.49 -25.02
CA SER A 24 9.20 42.88 -25.15
C SER A 24 10.32 43.93 -25.10
N LYS A 25 11.42 43.63 -24.40
CA LYS A 25 12.62 44.49 -24.40
C LYS A 25 13.40 44.36 -25.71
N LEU A 26 13.44 43.16 -26.27
CA LEU A 26 14.08 42.89 -27.56
C LEU A 26 13.33 43.56 -28.71
N GLU A 27 11.99 43.50 -28.67
CA GLU A 27 11.09 44.12 -29.65
C GLU A 27 11.19 45.65 -29.61
N ALA A 28 11.26 46.24 -28.42
CA ALA A 28 11.52 47.67 -28.25
C ALA A 28 12.92 48.08 -28.75
N ALA A 29 13.96 47.27 -28.50
CA ALA A 29 15.31 47.52 -28.99
C ALA A 29 15.41 47.41 -30.53
N ALA A 30 14.72 46.43 -31.12
CA ALA A 30 14.64 46.28 -32.57
C ALA A 30 13.97 47.48 -33.22
N LYS A 31 12.85 47.95 -32.66
CA LYS A 31 12.13 49.13 -33.15
C LYS A 31 12.94 50.42 -33.05
N ALA A 32 13.68 50.60 -31.95
CA ALA A 32 14.59 51.73 -31.78
C ALA A 32 15.76 51.71 -32.77
N PHE A 33 16.26 50.52 -33.12
CA PHE A 33 17.32 50.34 -34.12
C PHE A 33 16.80 50.64 -35.54
N GLU A 34 15.56 50.23 -35.84
CA GLU A 34 14.89 50.49 -37.12
C GLU A 34 14.60 51.99 -37.34
N GLU A 35 14.17 52.69 -36.29
CA GLU A 35 13.99 54.16 -36.29
C GLU A 35 15.34 54.89 -36.45
N ALA A 36 16.40 54.42 -35.79
CA ALA A 36 17.74 54.97 -35.93
C ALA A 36 18.29 54.80 -37.36
N LEU A 37 18.13 53.62 -37.96
CA LEU A 37 18.51 53.35 -39.36
C LEU A 37 17.73 54.23 -40.36
N SER A 38 16.42 54.40 -40.14
CA SER A 38 15.57 55.25 -40.98
C SER A 38 15.99 56.72 -40.94
N SER A 39 16.46 57.21 -39.78
CA SER A 39 16.99 58.57 -39.63
C SER A 39 18.40 58.76 -40.21
N ALA A 40 19.23 57.70 -40.22
CA ALA A 40 20.59 57.74 -40.74
C ALA A 40 20.65 57.64 -42.28
N GLY A 41 19.68 56.96 -42.89
CA GLY A 41 19.60 56.70 -44.34
C GLY A 41 19.53 57.95 -45.23
N THR A 42 19.22 59.12 -44.66
CA THR A 42 19.18 60.40 -45.40
C THR A 42 20.52 61.16 -45.46
N SER A 43 21.61 60.65 -44.86
CA SER A 43 22.89 61.40 -44.77
C SER A 43 24.18 60.62 -45.11
N MET A 44 24.11 59.32 -45.39
CA MET A 44 25.31 58.49 -45.63
C MET A 44 25.74 58.48 -47.11
N SER A 45 27.04 58.61 -47.38
CA SER A 45 27.61 58.44 -48.72
C SER A 45 27.69 56.95 -49.12
N GLY A 46 27.82 56.66 -50.41
CA GLY A 46 27.88 55.27 -50.93
C GLY A 46 28.98 54.41 -50.30
N SER A 47 30.14 54.99 -49.96
CA SER A 47 31.23 54.29 -49.27
C SER A 47 30.91 53.99 -47.80
N GLN A 48 30.12 54.84 -47.14
CA GLN A 48 29.66 54.62 -45.77
C GLN A 48 28.59 53.53 -45.70
N LEU A 49 27.68 53.47 -46.68
CA LEU A 49 26.72 52.38 -46.81
C LEU A 49 27.41 51.03 -47.02
N GLN A 50 28.45 51.00 -47.85
CA GLN A 50 29.23 49.79 -48.09
C GLN A 50 29.96 49.31 -46.82
N ALA A 51 30.64 50.22 -46.11
CA ALA A 51 31.31 49.91 -44.84
C ALA A 51 30.33 49.45 -43.75
N LEU A 52 29.14 50.04 -43.67
CA LEU A 52 28.08 49.61 -42.75
C LEU A 52 27.58 48.20 -43.10
N SER A 53 27.43 47.87 -44.38
CA SER A 53 27.01 46.54 -44.84
C SER A 53 28.06 45.47 -44.52
N GLU A 54 29.35 45.77 -44.71
CA GLU A 54 30.45 44.88 -44.38
C GLU A 54 30.55 44.67 -42.86
N ALA A 55 30.37 45.73 -42.08
CA ALA A 55 30.34 45.65 -40.61
C ALA A 55 29.13 44.83 -40.09
N MET A 56 27.94 45.00 -40.68
CA MET A 56 26.77 44.19 -40.35
C MET A 56 26.97 42.72 -40.72
N THR A 57 27.56 42.44 -41.88
CA THR A 57 27.86 41.06 -42.31
C THR A 57 28.87 40.40 -41.36
N ALA A 58 29.96 41.10 -41.01
CA ALA A 58 30.97 40.62 -40.07
C ALA A 58 30.39 40.38 -38.67
N TYR A 59 29.51 41.28 -38.19
CA TYR A 59 28.81 41.09 -36.92
C TYR A 59 27.85 39.90 -36.97
N HIS A 60 27.14 39.70 -38.08
CA HIS A 60 26.26 38.56 -38.27
C HIS A 60 27.05 37.24 -38.23
N GLU A 61 28.19 37.20 -38.93
CA GLU A 61 29.08 36.03 -38.96
C GLU A 61 29.74 35.73 -37.61
N SER A 62 30.07 36.74 -36.79
CA SER A 62 30.70 36.52 -35.48
C SER A 62 29.70 36.30 -34.34
N SER A 63 28.55 36.98 -34.38
CA SER A 63 27.59 37.02 -33.27
C SER A 63 26.48 35.99 -33.39
N MET A 64 25.96 35.72 -34.59
CA MET A 64 24.85 34.76 -34.75
C MET A 64 25.21 33.34 -34.34
N PRO A 65 26.39 32.79 -34.68
CA PRO A 65 26.75 31.44 -34.27
C PRO A 65 26.75 31.27 -32.75
N ASN A 66 27.22 32.30 -32.02
CA ASN A 66 27.25 32.30 -30.56
C ASN A 66 25.84 32.36 -29.95
N VAL A 67 24.96 33.20 -30.50
CA VAL A 67 23.55 33.27 -30.09
C VAL A 67 22.85 31.94 -30.37
N ILE A 68 23.02 31.37 -31.56
CA ILE A 68 22.45 30.07 -31.96
C ILE A 68 22.93 28.95 -31.03
N LEU A 69 24.24 28.89 -30.73
CA LEU A 69 24.79 27.90 -29.82
C LEU A 69 24.23 28.05 -28.39
N SER A 70 24.10 29.28 -27.90
CA SER A 70 23.51 29.54 -26.57
C SER A 70 22.06 29.08 -26.47
N LEU A 71 21.26 29.34 -27.52
CA LEU A 71 19.86 28.93 -27.58
C LEU A 71 19.71 27.40 -27.73
N LEU A 72 20.58 26.76 -28.51
CA LEU A 72 20.59 25.31 -28.63
C LEU A 72 20.92 24.63 -27.30
N ARG A 73 21.89 25.18 -26.56
CA ARG A 73 22.25 24.71 -25.22
C ARG A 73 21.10 24.86 -24.24
N GLN A 74 20.48 26.04 -24.18
CA GLN A 74 19.34 26.29 -23.30
C GLN A 74 18.14 25.38 -23.64
N ASN A 75 17.88 25.13 -24.92
CA ASN A 75 16.85 24.17 -25.34
C ASN A 75 17.15 22.73 -24.92
N ALA A 76 18.42 22.32 -24.96
CA ALA A 76 18.83 21.00 -24.49
C ALA A 76 18.65 20.87 -22.96
N GLU A 77 19.02 21.92 -22.21
CA GLU A 77 18.85 21.99 -20.76
C GLU A 77 17.36 21.94 -20.38
N LEU A 78 16.50 22.75 -21.01
CA LEU A 78 15.05 22.72 -20.78
C LEU A 78 14.40 21.38 -21.14
N LYS A 79 14.86 20.72 -22.21
CA LYS A 79 14.40 19.37 -22.56
C LYS A 79 14.79 18.35 -21.48
N ALA A 80 16.01 18.42 -20.99
CA ALA A 80 16.48 17.55 -19.92
C ALA A 80 15.69 17.78 -18.62
N GLU A 81 15.41 19.03 -18.26
CA GLU A 81 14.56 19.37 -17.11
C GLU A 81 13.14 18.83 -17.27
N ARG A 82 12.52 19.03 -18.44
CA ARG A 82 11.20 18.48 -18.76
C ARG A 82 11.18 16.96 -18.57
N ASP A 83 12.20 16.27 -19.07
CA ASP A 83 12.29 14.81 -18.98
C ASP A 83 12.49 14.32 -17.54
N ALA A 84 13.30 15.03 -16.77
CA ALA A 84 13.48 14.76 -15.35
C ALA A 84 12.17 14.96 -14.57
N LEU A 85 11.44 16.05 -14.84
CA LEU A 85 10.13 16.33 -14.26
C LEU A 85 9.08 15.29 -14.65
N ALA A 86 9.02 14.90 -15.93
CA ALA A 86 8.13 13.85 -16.40
C ALA A 86 8.42 12.51 -15.71
N ALA A 87 9.70 12.17 -15.52
CA ALA A 87 10.11 10.97 -14.79
C ALA A 87 9.76 11.04 -13.30
N GLN A 88 9.90 12.21 -12.65
CA GLN A 88 9.45 12.41 -11.28
C GLN A 88 7.93 12.27 -11.16
N LEU A 89 7.17 12.90 -12.05
CA LEU A 89 5.71 12.79 -12.08
C LEU A 89 5.26 11.35 -12.33
N ALA A 90 5.94 10.60 -13.19
CA ALA A 90 5.65 9.18 -13.40
C ALA A 90 5.84 8.32 -12.13
N ARG A 91 6.74 8.69 -11.22
CA ARG A 91 6.91 8.01 -9.93
C ARG A 91 5.74 8.26 -8.97
N TYR A 92 5.11 9.43 -9.07
CA TYR A 92 3.97 9.81 -8.22
C TYR A 92 2.61 9.60 -8.89
N SER A 93 2.60 9.35 -10.20
CA SER A 93 1.41 9.05 -10.97
C SER A 93 1.04 7.59 -10.73
N MET A 94 0.00 7.37 -9.93
CA MET A 94 -0.71 6.09 -9.94
C MET A 94 -1.44 5.95 -11.26
N SER A 95 -1.32 4.78 -11.90
CA SER A 95 -2.17 4.49 -13.05
C SER A 95 -3.64 4.38 -12.60
N ALA A 96 -4.58 4.66 -13.49
CA ALA A 96 -6.01 4.55 -13.18
C ALA A 96 -6.37 3.18 -12.59
N GLY A 97 -5.84 2.09 -13.17
CA GLY A 97 -6.05 0.74 -12.65
C GLY A 97 -5.42 0.48 -11.27
N GLN A 98 -4.30 1.15 -10.94
CA GLN A 98 -3.72 1.06 -9.59
C GLN A 98 -4.54 1.82 -8.54
N ALA A 99 -5.13 2.96 -8.91
CA ALA A 99 -6.01 3.71 -8.03
C ALA A 99 -7.28 2.90 -7.72
N ASP A 100 -7.89 2.30 -8.75
CA ASP A 100 -9.07 1.43 -8.60
C ASP A 100 -8.76 0.22 -7.72
N GLN A 101 -7.61 -0.43 -7.94
CA GLN A 101 -7.17 -1.55 -7.12
C GLN A 101 -7.04 -1.15 -5.64
N ARG A 102 -6.38 -0.02 -5.33
CA ARG A 102 -6.23 0.44 -3.94
C ARG A 102 -7.57 0.81 -3.30
N MET A 103 -8.51 1.36 -4.06
CA MET A 103 -9.86 1.64 -3.57
C MET A 103 -10.58 0.34 -3.19
N CYS A 104 -10.57 -0.66 -4.07
CA CYS A 104 -11.12 -1.99 -3.80
C CYS A 104 -10.48 -2.64 -2.57
N GLU A 105 -9.16 -2.59 -2.46
CA GLU A 105 -8.42 -3.13 -1.30
C GLU A 105 -8.80 -2.40 0.00
N SER A 106 -8.90 -1.07 -0.03
CA SER A 106 -9.31 -0.28 1.13
C SER A 106 -10.74 -0.60 1.57
N GLN A 107 -11.68 -0.73 0.62
CA GLN A 107 -13.05 -1.14 0.89
C GLN A 107 -13.11 -2.54 1.50
N ALA A 108 -12.33 -3.49 0.97
CA ALA A 108 -12.28 -4.85 1.51
C ALA A 108 -11.78 -4.88 2.96
N VAL A 109 -10.73 -4.10 3.28
CA VAL A 109 -10.21 -3.99 4.65
C VAL A 109 -11.25 -3.39 5.59
N ARG A 110 -11.90 -2.29 5.19
CA ARG A 110 -12.96 -1.65 5.99
C ARG A 110 -14.11 -2.61 6.26
N LYS A 111 -14.56 -3.34 5.24
CA LYS A 111 -15.62 -4.36 5.36
C LYS A 111 -15.22 -5.49 6.31
N ALA A 112 -13.98 -5.97 6.22
CA ALA A 112 -13.47 -7.03 7.11
C ALA A 112 -13.38 -6.58 8.58
N LEU A 113 -13.11 -5.30 8.82
CA LEU A 113 -13.10 -4.70 10.15
C LEU A 113 -14.52 -4.34 10.66
N GLY A 114 -15.55 -4.56 9.84
CA GLY A 114 -16.95 -4.32 10.20
C GLY A 114 -17.41 -2.87 10.02
N PHE A 115 -16.66 -2.05 9.28
CA PHE A 115 -17.14 -0.75 8.83
C PHE A 115 -18.13 -0.93 7.66
N GLY A 116 -18.99 0.08 7.45
CA GLY A 116 -19.97 0.07 6.35
C GLY A 116 -19.31 -0.03 4.98
N GLU A 117 -20.00 -0.64 4.01
CA GLU A 117 -19.50 -0.86 2.64
C GLU A 117 -19.15 0.47 1.93
N ASP A 118 -19.88 1.54 2.27
CA ASP A 118 -19.70 2.90 1.75
C ASP A 118 -18.99 3.85 2.73
N ALA A 119 -18.31 3.32 3.76
CA ALA A 119 -17.57 4.15 4.71
C ALA A 119 -16.28 4.68 4.07
N GLU A 120 -16.37 5.80 3.35
CA GLU A 120 -15.21 6.39 2.66
C GLU A 120 -14.30 7.19 3.62
N ASP A 121 -14.88 7.81 4.65
CA ASP A 121 -14.20 8.66 5.63
C ASP A 121 -13.95 7.94 6.97
N VAL A 122 -13.21 6.83 6.93
CA VAL A 122 -12.74 6.17 8.17
C VAL A 122 -11.36 6.70 8.54
N ALA A 123 -11.21 7.24 9.76
CA ALA A 123 -9.93 7.76 10.18
C ALA A 123 -8.93 6.60 10.39
N PRO A 124 -7.62 6.79 10.11
CA PRO A 124 -6.62 5.76 10.34
C PRO A 124 -6.57 5.25 11.79
N ILE A 125 -6.93 6.11 12.75
CA ILE A 125 -7.00 5.74 14.17
C ILE A 125 -8.11 4.72 14.44
N ASP A 126 -9.29 4.89 13.83
CA ASP A 126 -10.42 3.98 14.01
C ASP A 126 -10.10 2.57 13.47
N LEU A 127 -9.40 2.51 12.32
CA LEU A 127 -8.91 1.26 11.76
C LEU A 127 -7.95 0.57 12.73
N MET A 128 -7.01 1.32 13.30
CA MET A 128 -6.02 0.79 14.24
C MET A 128 -6.68 0.27 15.52
N GLU A 129 -7.58 1.05 16.11
CA GLU A 129 -8.33 0.66 17.30
C GLU A 129 -9.13 -0.62 17.06
N LYS A 130 -9.79 -0.74 15.90
CA LYS A 130 -10.56 -1.94 15.56
C LYS A 130 -9.67 -3.16 15.37
N ILE A 131 -8.52 -2.99 14.72
CA ILE A 131 -7.51 -4.04 14.56
C ILE A 131 -7.00 -4.51 15.92
N ASP A 132 -6.68 -3.58 16.82
CA ASP A 132 -6.13 -3.92 18.13
C ASP A 132 -7.17 -4.57 19.05
N ALA A 133 -8.43 -4.14 18.98
CA ALA A 133 -9.54 -4.82 19.65
C ALA A 133 -9.68 -6.28 19.18
N LEU A 134 -9.64 -6.52 17.86
CA LEU A 134 -9.73 -7.88 17.30
C LEU A 134 -8.51 -8.75 17.69
N LYS A 135 -7.31 -8.16 17.76
CA LYS A 135 -6.12 -8.88 18.24
C LYS A 135 -6.28 -9.30 19.70
N ALA A 136 -6.76 -8.40 20.56
CA ALA A 136 -6.99 -8.68 21.97
C ALA A 136 -8.03 -9.78 22.16
N GLU A 137 -9.14 -9.73 21.41
CA GLU A 137 -10.16 -10.78 21.40
C GLU A 137 -9.59 -12.13 20.94
N ARG A 138 -8.80 -12.14 19.86
CA ARG A 138 -8.12 -13.35 19.36
C ARG A 138 -7.22 -13.95 20.43
N ASP A 139 -6.43 -13.13 21.13
CA ASP A 139 -5.52 -13.58 22.18
C ASP A 139 -6.29 -14.17 23.37
N ALA A 140 -7.39 -13.54 23.78
CA ALA A 140 -8.27 -14.05 24.83
C ALA A 140 -8.89 -15.41 24.45
N LEU A 141 -9.44 -15.53 23.24
CA LEU A 141 -10.02 -16.77 22.72
C LEU A 141 -8.96 -17.88 22.58
N ALA A 142 -7.72 -17.54 22.24
CA ALA A 142 -6.63 -18.50 22.18
C ALA A 142 -6.28 -19.04 23.58
N ALA A 143 -6.26 -18.17 24.60
CA ALA A 143 -6.04 -18.57 25.98
C ALA A 143 -7.18 -19.43 26.52
N GLU A 144 -8.43 -19.07 26.27
CA GLU A 144 -9.60 -19.86 26.65
C GLU A 144 -9.58 -21.25 26.00
N ASN A 145 -9.30 -21.32 24.69
CA ASN A 145 -9.16 -22.60 23.99
C ASN A 145 -8.06 -23.48 24.59
N ALA A 146 -6.93 -22.90 24.99
CA ALA A 146 -5.87 -23.64 25.66
C ALA A 146 -6.32 -24.16 27.03
N ALA A 147 -7.03 -23.35 27.81
CA ALA A 147 -7.59 -23.75 29.10
C ALA A 147 -8.63 -24.87 28.96
N VAL A 148 -9.54 -24.77 27.99
CA VAL A 148 -10.55 -25.80 27.70
C VAL A 148 -9.90 -27.11 27.29
N LYS A 149 -8.89 -27.08 26.41
CA LYS A 149 -8.13 -28.28 26.03
C LYS A 149 -7.47 -28.95 27.23
N ASN A 150 -6.88 -28.16 28.12
CA ASN A 150 -6.27 -28.67 29.34
C ASN A 150 -7.32 -29.31 30.27
N ALA A 151 -8.41 -28.59 30.58
CA ALA A 151 -9.49 -29.09 31.41
C ALA A 151 -10.10 -30.39 30.85
N MET A 152 -10.27 -30.47 29.53
CA MET A 152 -10.75 -31.68 28.85
C MET A 152 -9.76 -32.84 28.99
N SER A 153 -8.46 -32.59 28.80
CA SER A 153 -7.41 -33.61 28.99
C SER A 153 -7.40 -34.15 30.42
N VAL A 154 -7.47 -33.28 31.42
CA VAL A 154 -7.50 -33.66 32.85
C VAL A 154 -8.76 -34.46 33.17
N THR A 155 -9.91 -34.06 32.65
CA THR A 155 -11.18 -34.77 32.88
C THR A 155 -11.15 -36.17 32.26
N LEU A 156 -10.62 -36.31 31.05
CA LEU A 156 -10.45 -37.62 30.42
C LEU A 156 -9.53 -38.53 31.24
N GLU A 157 -8.47 -37.99 31.82
CA GLU A 157 -7.58 -38.76 32.69
C GLU A 157 -8.28 -39.18 33.99
N HIS A 158 -9.05 -38.29 34.62
CA HIS A 158 -9.84 -38.65 35.80
C HIS A 158 -10.86 -39.76 35.51
N VAL A 159 -11.53 -39.73 34.35
CA VAL A 159 -12.46 -40.78 33.94
C VAL A 159 -11.71 -42.12 33.79
N ARG A 160 -10.55 -42.12 33.12
CA ARG A 160 -9.72 -43.34 32.98
C ARG A 160 -9.28 -43.92 34.33
N VAL A 161 -8.83 -43.07 35.25
CA VAL A 161 -8.43 -43.50 36.61
C VAL A 161 -9.65 -44.05 37.37
N MET A 162 -10.82 -43.43 37.23
CA MET A 162 -12.05 -43.90 37.85
C MET A 162 -12.46 -45.28 37.31
N ASP A 163 -12.45 -45.47 36.00
CA ASP A 163 -12.82 -46.73 35.35
C ASP A 163 -11.89 -47.88 35.78
N THR A 164 -10.58 -47.63 35.79
CA THR A 164 -9.59 -48.62 36.23
C THR A 164 -9.70 -48.93 37.73
N GLY A 165 -9.93 -47.91 38.56
CA GLY A 165 -10.16 -48.07 39.99
C GLY A 165 -11.41 -48.89 40.29
N GLN A 166 -12.53 -48.61 39.61
CA GLN A 166 -13.78 -49.38 39.76
C GLN A 166 -13.60 -50.84 39.33
N ALA A 167 -12.90 -51.11 38.22
CA ALA A 167 -12.60 -52.46 37.79
C ALA A 167 -11.76 -53.23 38.83
N GLY A 168 -10.78 -52.57 39.46
CA GLY A 168 -9.98 -53.15 40.55
C GLY A 168 -10.82 -53.50 41.78
N VAL A 169 -11.73 -52.61 42.19
CA VAL A 169 -12.66 -52.87 43.30
C VAL A 169 -13.60 -54.02 42.98
N ALA A 170 -14.15 -54.07 41.77
CA ALA A 170 -15.01 -55.19 41.35
C ALA A 170 -14.25 -56.52 41.37
N ALA A 171 -13.01 -56.56 40.87
CA ALA A 171 -12.17 -57.75 40.92
C ALA A 171 -11.88 -58.19 42.37
N MET A 172 -11.63 -57.25 43.27
CA MET A 172 -11.40 -57.53 44.69
C MET A 172 -12.63 -58.16 45.35
N ILE A 173 -13.83 -57.59 45.11
CA ILE A 173 -15.09 -58.12 45.65
C ILE A 173 -15.33 -59.55 45.15
N ILE A 174 -15.12 -59.80 43.84
CA ILE A 174 -15.29 -61.13 43.24
C ILE A 174 -14.30 -62.12 43.86
N ASN A 175 -13.02 -61.73 43.98
CA ASN A 175 -11.98 -62.58 44.53
C ASN A 175 -12.24 -62.94 46.00
N ASP A 176 -12.71 -61.98 46.80
CA ASP A 176 -13.07 -62.20 48.21
C ASP A 176 -14.28 -63.13 48.34
N ALA A 177 -15.32 -62.92 47.52
CA ALA A 177 -16.50 -63.80 47.48
C ALA A 177 -16.14 -65.25 47.10
N MET A 178 -15.19 -65.43 46.18
CA MET A 178 -14.73 -66.75 45.75
C MET A 178 -13.84 -67.46 46.77
N ASN A 179 -12.93 -66.74 47.44
CA ASN A 179 -11.84 -67.36 48.21
C ASN A 179 -12.00 -67.21 49.74
N ASN A 180 -12.83 -66.28 50.22
CA ASN A 180 -13.02 -65.98 51.64
C ASN A 180 -14.48 -66.10 52.12
N SER A 181 -15.39 -66.67 51.31
CA SER A 181 -16.75 -67.00 51.76
C SER A 181 -16.73 -68.17 52.75
N LYS A 182 -16.38 -67.88 54.01
CA LYS A 182 -16.75 -68.76 55.13
C LYS A 182 -18.28 -68.77 55.19
N THR A 183 -18.90 -69.79 54.63
CA THR A 183 -20.22 -70.22 55.10
C THR A 183 -20.11 -70.38 56.62
N PRO A 184 -20.94 -69.71 57.44
CA PRO A 184 -21.04 -70.09 58.83
C PRO A 184 -21.49 -71.55 58.79
N ALA A 185 -20.63 -72.46 59.20
CA ALA A 185 -21.02 -73.84 59.43
C ALA A 185 -22.25 -73.80 60.33
N THR A 186 -23.29 -74.48 59.87
CA THR A 186 -24.59 -74.64 60.51
C THR A 186 -24.42 -75.31 61.88
N ASP A 187 -23.95 -74.58 62.90
CA ASP A 187 -23.90 -75.02 64.30
C ASP A 187 -25.24 -74.75 65.01
N ALA A 188 -26.34 -74.79 64.26
CA ALA A 188 -27.71 -74.69 64.77
C ALA A 188 -28.39 -76.07 64.92
N ALA A 189 -27.64 -77.18 64.82
CA ALA A 189 -28.19 -78.54 64.96
C ALA A 189 -28.14 -79.11 66.40
N SER A 190 -27.61 -78.38 67.40
CA SER A 190 -27.45 -78.90 68.77
C SER A 190 -28.52 -78.45 69.77
N LEU A 191 -29.58 -77.76 69.32
CA LEU A 191 -30.65 -77.27 70.21
C LEU A 191 -32.04 -77.67 69.71
N ARG A 192 -32.35 -78.98 69.67
CA ARG A 192 -33.74 -79.47 69.81
C ARG A 192 -33.81 -80.96 70.17
N LYS A 193 -34.23 -81.17 71.43
CA LYS A 193 -34.94 -82.35 71.99
C LYS A 193 -34.10 -83.62 72.18
N GLY A 194 -33.98 -84.27 73.35
CA GLY A 194 -34.66 -84.08 74.63
C GLY A 194 -36.18 -84.22 74.55
N GLY A 195 -36.69 -85.46 74.53
CA GLY A 195 -38.12 -85.73 74.72
C GLY A 195 -38.60 -87.04 74.09
N GLU A 196 -38.77 -88.03 74.97
CA GLU A 196 -39.41 -89.36 74.83
C GLU A 196 -38.56 -90.53 74.32
#